data_AF-A0A9E3CS27-F1
#
_entry.id   AF-A0A9E3CS27-F1
#
_cell.length_a   1.000
_cell.length_b   1.000
_cell.length_c   1.000
_cell.angle_alpha   90.00
_cell.angle_beta   90.00
_cell.angle_gamma   90.00
#
_symmetry.space_group_name_H-M   'P 1'
#
loop_
_entity.id
_entity.type
_entity.pdbx_description
1 polymer ?
#
loop_
_entity_poly.entity_id
_entity_poly.type
_entity_poly.pdbx_seq_one_letter_code
_entity_poly.pdbx_strand_id
1 'polypeptide(L)'
;MEQPVKKIAVVQGAPGVQVQELLATLADRWRGSARLAGVVAEDHGLPDRACSAGYLRSLSDDRRFAMFQDLGPDSAGCHLDGAGVAEAADAVQRDIAQGCDLVVLSKFGKLEADGGGLRDAFSAAIDAGIPVLTSVSATLQEPWRRFAAPLFAIVPPEEARMELWWKEVRAR
;
A
#
# COMPACT_ATOMS: atom_id res chain seq x y z
N MET A 1 5.60 -16.32 27.34
CA MET A 1 4.40 -15.92 26.58
C MET A 1 4.87 -15.27 25.29
N GLU A 2 4.96 -16.05 24.20
CA GLU A 2 5.33 -15.51 22.89
C GLU A 2 4.15 -14.70 22.35
N GLN A 3 4.34 -13.40 22.14
CA GLN A 3 3.31 -12.59 21.50
C GLN A 3 3.17 -13.05 20.04
N PRO A 4 1.93 -13.20 19.51
CA PRO A 4 1.73 -13.58 18.12
C PRO A 4 2.32 -12.50 17.19
N VAL A 5 3.02 -12.94 16.15
CA VAL A 5 3.59 -12.06 15.11
C VAL A 5 2.44 -11.26 14.49
N LYS A 6 2.61 -9.94 14.41
CA LYS A 6 1.62 -9.03 13.83
C LYS A 6 1.59 -9.21 12.32
N LYS A 7 0.41 -9.52 11.76
CA LYS A 7 0.23 -9.75 10.32
C LYS A 7 0.25 -8.48 9.48
N ILE A 8 0.28 -7.30 10.09
CA ILE A 8 0.41 -6.03 9.38
C ILE A 8 1.75 -5.39 9.74
N ALA A 9 2.60 -5.17 8.76
CA ALA A 9 3.82 -4.38 8.90
C ALA A 9 3.60 -2.97 8.34
N VAL A 10 3.82 -1.97 9.18
CA VAL A 10 3.78 -0.56 8.80
C VAL A 10 5.20 -0.01 8.76
N VAL A 11 5.67 0.28 7.55
CA VAL A 11 6.99 0.86 7.32
C VAL A 11 6.96 2.34 7.67
N GLN A 12 7.83 2.78 8.59
CA GLN A 12 7.94 4.17 9.05
C GLN A 12 9.40 4.57 9.26
N GLY A 13 9.69 5.87 9.16
CA GLY A 13 11.02 6.43 9.42
C GLY A 13 11.77 6.89 8.17
N ALA A 14 11.11 6.96 7.01
CA ALA A 14 11.67 7.42 5.75
C ALA A 14 10.66 8.30 4.98
N PRO A 15 11.11 9.14 4.03
CA PRO A 15 10.23 9.83 3.09
C PRO A 15 9.33 8.86 2.31
N GLY A 16 8.11 9.29 1.98
CA GLY A 16 7.13 8.43 1.32
C GLY A 16 7.63 7.80 0.02
N VAL A 17 8.36 8.56 -0.81
CA VAL A 17 8.96 8.08 -2.07
C VAL A 17 9.92 6.91 -1.81
N GLN A 18 10.86 7.09 -0.88
CA GLN A 18 11.81 6.03 -0.50
C GLN A 18 11.09 4.79 0.04
N VAL A 19 10.01 4.96 0.82
CA VAL A 19 9.21 3.82 1.28
C VAL A 19 8.56 3.10 0.10
N GLN A 20 8.00 3.80 -0.89
CA GLN A 20 7.42 3.15 -2.07
C GLN A 20 8.45 2.39 -2.90
N GLU A 21 9.65 2.95 -3.08
CA GLU A 21 10.77 2.28 -3.76
C GLU A 21 11.17 0.98 -3.06
N LEU A 22 11.25 1.01 -1.72
CA LEU A 22 11.51 -0.18 -0.91
C LEU A 22 10.40 -1.23 -1.06
N LEU A 23 9.13 -0.81 -0.99
CA LEU A 23 7.98 -1.71 -1.17
C LEU A 23 8.00 -2.37 -2.57
N ALA A 24 8.25 -1.59 -3.62
CA ALA A 24 8.35 -2.10 -4.99
C ALA A 24 9.51 -3.10 -5.14
N THR A 25 10.69 -2.76 -4.62
CA THR A 25 11.89 -3.61 -4.66
C THR A 25 11.64 -4.97 -3.98
N LEU A 26 11.01 -4.96 -2.80
CA LEU A 26 10.70 -6.18 -2.06
C LEU A 26 9.58 -6.98 -2.73
N ALA A 27 8.55 -6.32 -3.27
CA ALA A 27 7.50 -6.98 -4.03
C ALA A 27 8.07 -7.74 -5.23
N ASP A 28 8.96 -7.10 -6.01
CA ASP A 28 9.60 -7.76 -7.15
C ASP A 28 10.47 -8.94 -6.73
N ARG A 29 11.19 -8.82 -5.60
CA ARG A 29 11.97 -9.93 -5.01
C ARG A 29 11.08 -11.11 -4.59
N TRP A 30 9.91 -10.85 -4.03
CA TRP A 30 9.03 -11.90 -3.49
C TRP A 30 8.11 -12.54 -4.53
N ARG A 31 7.85 -11.87 -5.66
CA ARG A 31 6.95 -12.33 -6.74
C ARG A 31 7.29 -13.73 -7.27
N GLY A 32 8.55 -14.14 -7.20
CA GLY A 32 8.99 -15.49 -7.59
C GLY A 32 8.75 -16.60 -6.56
N SER A 33 8.35 -16.26 -5.33
CA SER A 33 8.25 -17.20 -4.20
C SER A 33 6.94 -17.11 -3.40
N ALA A 34 6.05 -16.19 -3.81
CA ALA A 34 4.76 -15.91 -3.19
C ALA A 34 3.84 -15.22 -4.21
N ARG A 35 2.54 -15.49 -4.12
CA ARG A 35 1.50 -14.77 -4.86
C ARG A 35 1.24 -13.44 -4.17
N LEU A 36 1.50 -12.35 -4.88
CA LEU A 36 1.30 -11.00 -4.37
C LEU A 36 0.02 -10.40 -4.93
N ALA A 37 -0.76 -9.75 -4.07
CA ALA A 37 -1.79 -8.82 -4.46
C ALA A 37 -1.43 -7.43 -3.94
N GLY A 38 -2.06 -6.39 -4.48
CA GLY A 38 -1.87 -5.04 -3.99
C GLY A 38 -1.26 -4.08 -5.00
N VAL A 39 -0.92 -2.90 -4.51
CA VAL A 39 -0.44 -1.77 -5.32
C VAL A 39 0.68 -1.02 -4.62
N VAL A 40 1.65 -0.56 -5.42
CA VAL A 40 2.69 0.39 -5.01
C VAL A 40 2.49 1.71 -5.74
N ALA A 41 2.82 2.83 -5.10
CA ALA A 41 2.73 4.14 -5.75
C ALA A 41 4.01 4.45 -6.54
N GLU A 42 3.83 4.91 -7.77
CA GLU A 42 4.89 5.36 -8.68
C GLU A 42 4.68 6.84 -9.00
N ASP A 43 5.77 7.57 -9.26
CA ASP A 43 5.70 8.92 -9.80
C ASP A 43 5.12 8.87 -11.24
N HIS A 44 4.49 9.96 -11.69
CA HIS A 44 4.05 10.10 -13.07
C HIS A 44 5.20 10.31 -14.06
N GLY A 45 6.40 10.67 -13.59
CA GLY A 45 7.61 10.77 -14.43
C GLY A 45 7.56 11.86 -15.50
N LEU A 46 6.62 12.81 -15.36
CA LEU A 46 6.49 13.95 -16.28
C LEU A 46 7.21 15.15 -15.66
N PRO A 47 8.14 15.81 -16.37
CA PRO A 47 8.68 17.08 -15.91
C PRO A 47 7.55 18.13 -15.81
N ASP A 48 7.66 19.04 -14.84
CA ASP A 48 6.81 20.24 -14.70
C ASP A 48 5.33 20.07 -14.31
N ARG A 49 4.95 18.99 -13.61
CA ARG A 49 3.65 18.94 -12.92
C ARG A 49 3.78 19.36 -11.45
N ALA A 50 2.92 20.28 -11.01
CA ALA A 50 2.81 20.68 -9.60
C ALA A 50 2.22 19.58 -8.69
N CYS A 51 1.72 18.48 -9.28
CA CYS A 51 1.08 17.39 -8.58
C CYS A 51 2.09 16.31 -8.22
N SER A 52 2.14 15.91 -6.96
CA SER A 52 2.91 14.73 -6.55
C SER A 52 2.15 13.41 -6.71
N ALA A 53 0.89 13.45 -7.19
CA ALA A 53 0.10 12.27 -7.44
C ALA A 53 0.48 11.64 -8.78
N GLY A 54 1.10 10.45 -8.72
CA GLY A 54 1.42 9.64 -9.89
C GLY A 54 0.43 8.51 -10.13
N TYR A 55 0.92 7.28 -10.17
CA TYR A 55 0.13 6.08 -10.45
C TYR A 55 0.17 5.09 -9.29
N LEU A 56 -0.88 4.29 -9.13
CA LEU A 56 -0.81 3.02 -8.41
C LEU A 56 -0.53 1.92 -9.43
N ARG A 57 0.57 1.18 -9.27
CA ARG A 57 0.86 0.00 -10.09
C ARG A 57 0.45 -1.26 -9.34
N SER A 58 -0.39 -2.07 -9.98
CA SER A 58 -0.77 -3.41 -9.54
C SER A 58 0.43 -4.35 -9.51
N LEU A 59 0.52 -5.17 -8.46
CA LEU A 59 1.57 -6.19 -8.33
C LEU A 59 1.20 -7.52 -8.99
N SER A 60 -0.07 -7.72 -9.37
CA SER A 60 -0.56 -8.96 -9.99
C SER A 60 -0.39 -8.94 -11.51
N ASP A 61 -0.62 -7.80 -12.15
CA ASP A 61 -0.67 -7.66 -13.62
C ASP A 61 0.07 -6.42 -14.16
N ASP A 62 0.78 -5.66 -13.31
CA ASP A 62 1.51 -4.43 -13.64
C ASP A 62 0.64 -3.30 -14.24
N ARG A 63 -0.69 -3.43 -14.15
CA ARG A 63 -1.63 -2.38 -14.56
C ARG A 63 -1.45 -1.12 -13.70
N ARG A 64 -1.52 0.05 -14.35
CA ARG A 64 -1.43 1.37 -13.68
C ARG A 64 -2.80 2.03 -13.56
N PHE A 65 -3.06 2.62 -12.40
CA PHE A 65 -4.24 3.43 -12.11
C PHE A 65 -3.77 4.86 -11.80
N ALA A 66 -4.28 5.85 -12.53
CA ALA A 66 -3.92 7.24 -12.28
C ALA A 66 -4.51 7.71 -10.95
N MET A 67 -3.69 8.33 -10.09
CA MET A 67 -4.18 8.95 -8.85
C MET A 67 -4.57 10.42 -9.06
N PHE A 68 -4.69 10.86 -10.30
CA PHE A 68 -4.94 12.26 -10.63
C PHE A 68 -5.96 12.40 -11.75
N GLN A 69 -6.65 13.54 -11.73
CA GLN A 69 -7.48 13.98 -12.84
C GLN A 69 -6.74 15.05 -13.63
N ASP A 70 -6.64 14.85 -14.94
CA ASP A 70 -6.21 15.92 -15.85
C ASP A 70 -7.42 16.82 -16.15
N LEU A 71 -7.41 18.03 -15.59
CA LEU A 71 -8.46 19.02 -15.77
C LEU A 71 -8.22 19.93 -16.98
N GLY A 72 -7.20 19.63 -17.79
CA GLY A 72 -6.86 20.35 -19.03
C GLY A 72 -5.79 21.44 -18.85
N PRO A 73 -5.29 22.00 -19.96
CA PRO A 73 -4.10 22.87 -20.01
C PRO A 73 -4.24 24.20 -19.26
N ASP A 74 -5.46 24.65 -18.97
CA ASP A 74 -5.71 25.90 -18.23
C ASP A 74 -5.93 25.69 -16.72
N SER A 75 -5.83 24.45 -16.24
CA SER A 75 -5.96 24.12 -14.81
C SER A 75 -4.59 24.12 -14.12
N ALA A 76 -4.37 25.06 -13.20
CA ALA A 76 -3.12 25.15 -12.44
C ALA A 76 -2.97 24.06 -11.35
N GLY A 77 -3.99 23.21 -11.16
CA GLY A 77 -4.03 22.22 -10.09
C GLY A 77 -4.44 20.86 -10.63
N CYS A 78 -3.56 19.87 -10.49
CA CYS A 78 -3.95 18.48 -10.59
C CYS A 78 -4.54 18.05 -9.23
N HIS A 79 -5.77 17.57 -9.26
CA HIS A 79 -6.48 17.10 -8.08
C HIS A 79 -6.26 15.59 -7.93
N LEU A 80 -6.16 15.12 -6.69
CA LEU A 80 -6.14 13.70 -6.39
C LEU A 80 -7.45 13.09 -6.88
N ASP A 81 -7.38 12.12 -7.80
CA ASP A 81 -8.55 11.43 -8.31
C ASP A 81 -8.83 10.19 -7.47
N GLY A 82 -9.91 10.29 -6.68
CA GLY A 82 -10.39 9.17 -5.87
C GLY A 82 -10.89 7.99 -6.70
N ALA A 83 -11.32 8.21 -7.95
CA ALA A 83 -11.86 7.15 -8.81
C ALA A 83 -10.77 6.14 -9.21
N GLY A 84 -9.59 6.61 -9.63
CA GLY A 84 -8.48 5.72 -9.95
C GLY A 84 -7.96 4.94 -8.73
N VAL A 85 -7.98 5.56 -7.54
CA VAL A 85 -7.64 4.85 -6.29
C VAL A 85 -8.69 3.80 -5.94
N ALA A 86 -9.98 4.11 -6.11
CA ALA A 86 -11.06 3.15 -5.88
C ALA A 86 -11.01 1.97 -6.86
N GLU A 87 -10.71 2.23 -8.13
CA GLU A 87 -10.56 1.16 -9.13
C GLU A 87 -9.36 0.25 -8.81
N ALA A 88 -8.27 0.83 -8.31
CA ALA A 88 -7.14 0.07 -7.79
C ALA A 88 -7.55 -0.79 -6.57
N ALA A 89 -8.33 -0.23 -5.64
CA ALA A 89 -8.83 -0.97 -4.48
C ALA A 89 -9.69 -2.18 -4.89
N ASP A 90 -10.61 -1.98 -5.83
CA ASP A 90 -11.45 -3.04 -6.38
C ASP A 90 -10.64 -4.16 -7.03
N ALA A 91 -9.57 -3.80 -7.77
CA ALA A 91 -8.66 -4.78 -8.37
C ALA A 91 -7.94 -5.61 -7.30
N VAL A 92 -7.41 -4.95 -6.27
CA VAL A 92 -6.75 -5.64 -5.15
C VAL A 92 -7.71 -6.57 -4.40
N GLN A 93 -8.96 -6.15 -4.17
CA GLN A 93 -9.96 -7.00 -3.53
C GLN A 93 -10.27 -8.25 -4.34
N ARG A 94 -10.35 -8.14 -5.68
CA ARG A 94 -10.52 -9.30 -6.56
C ARG A 94 -9.32 -10.24 -6.47
N ASP A 95 -8.10 -9.72 -6.46
CA ASP A 95 -6.89 -10.53 -6.35
C ASP A 95 -6.80 -11.25 -5.00
N ILE A 96 -7.17 -10.58 -3.92
CA ILE A 96 -7.31 -11.18 -2.58
C ILE A 96 -8.31 -12.34 -2.61
N ALA A 97 -9.48 -12.15 -3.22
CA ALA A 97 -10.51 -13.17 -3.33
C ALA A 97 -10.08 -14.39 -4.17
N GLN A 98 -9.17 -14.21 -5.14
CA GLN A 98 -8.56 -15.30 -5.91
C GLN A 98 -7.44 -16.03 -5.15
N GLY A 99 -7.01 -15.48 -4.02
CA GLY A 99 -6.02 -16.04 -3.12
C GLY A 99 -4.62 -15.52 -3.42
N CYS A 100 -4.04 -14.86 -2.41
CA CYS A 100 -2.66 -14.39 -2.40
C CYS A 100 -2.00 -14.72 -1.06
N ASP A 101 -0.68 -14.72 -1.03
CA ASP A 101 0.10 -15.01 0.18
C ASP A 101 0.49 -13.74 0.94
N LEU A 102 0.54 -12.59 0.25
CA LEU A 102 0.87 -11.29 0.81
C LEU A 102 0.16 -10.17 0.04
N VAL A 103 -0.33 -9.18 0.76
CA VAL A 103 -0.87 -7.93 0.21
C VAL A 103 0.11 -6.79 0.48
N VAL A 104 0.45 -6.01 -0.55
CA VAL A 104 1.26 -4.79 -0.40
C VAL A 104 0.40 -3.59 -0.78
N LEU A 105 0.19 -2.65 0.14
CA LEU A 105 -0.60 -1.44 -0.13
C LEU A 105 0.28 -0.21 0.03
N SER A 106 0.22 0.71 -0.92
CA SER A 106 1.09 1.89 -0.97
C SER A 106 1.12 2.66 0.35
N LYS A 107 -0.03 3.18 0.80
CA LYS A 107 -0.12 4.00 2.01
C LYS A 107 -1.55 4.10 2.55
N PHE A 108 -1.70 4.06 3.87
CA PHE A 108 -2.89 4.57 4.55
C PHE A 108 -2.80 6.10 4.70
N GLY A 109 -3.60 6.81 3.92
CA GLY A 109 -3.63 8.27 3.80
C GLY A 109 -5.01 8.86 4.12
N LYS A 110 -5.23 10.09 3.65
CA LYS A 110 -6.42 10.86 3.99
C LYS A 110 -7.70 10.21 3.43
N LEU A 111 -7.64 9.71 2.20
CA LEU A 111 -8.75 8.99 1.59
C LEU A 111 -9.16 7.79 2.44
N GLU A 112 -8.20 7.01 2.92
CA GLU A 112 -8.45 5.81 3.72
C GLU A 112 -8.98 6.14 5.12
N ALA A 113 -8.50 7.24 5.72
CA ALA A 113 -9.02 7.73 6.98
C ALA A 113 -10.46 8.24 6.86
N ASP A 114 -10.81 8.85 5.72
CA ASP A 114 -12.14 9.39 5.43
C ASP A 114 -13.11 8.31 4.90
N GLY A 115 -12.66 7.05 4.76
CA GLY A 115 -13.51 5.91 4.42
C GLY A 115 -13.42 5.40 2.98
N GLY A 116 -12.62 6.05 2.12
CA GLY A 116 -12.46 5.67 0.71
C GLY A 116 -11.05 5.16 0.40
N GLY A 117 -10.64 5.33 -0.86
CA GLY A 117 -9.31 4.92 -1.33
C GLY A 117 -9.05 3.43 -1.18
N LEU A 118 -7.89 3.06 -0.64
CA LEU A 118 -7.49 1.66 -0.44
C LEU A 118 -8.07 1.02 0.83
N ARG A 119 -8.96 1.70 1.56
CA ARG A 119 -9.48 1.22 2.85
C ARG A 119 -10.14 -0.15 2.73
N ASP A 120 -10.95 -0.37 1.69
CA ASP A 120 -11.66 -1.63 1.49
C ASP A 120 -10.71 -2.77 1.13
N ALA A 121 -9.59 -2.47 0.45
CA ALA A 121 -8.52 -3.44 0.23
C ALA A 121 -7.78 -3.81 1.53
N PHE A 122 -7.56 -2.85 2.44
CA PHE A 122 -7.05 -3.17 3.78
C PHE A 122 -8.00 -4.08 4.56
N SER A 123 -9.30 -3.75 4.57
CA SER A 123 -10.31 -4.56 5.25
C SER A 123 -10.38 -5.97 4.68
N ALA A 124 -10.39 -6.13 3.35
CA ALA A 124 -10.42 -7.44 2.71
C ALA A 124 -9.21 -8.31 3.09
N ALA A 125 -8.01 -7.72 3.15
CA ALA A 125 -6.82 -8.46 3.55
C ALA A 125 -6.86 -8.88 5.04
N ILE A 126 -7.32 -7.98 5.92
CA ILE A 126 -7.48 -8.24 7.35
C ILE A 126 -8.51 -9.36 7.58
N ASP A 127 -9.66 -9.29 6.93
CA ASP A 127 -10.75 -10.27 7.07
C ASP A 127 -10.35 -11.65 6.52
N ALA A 128 -9.57 -11.68 5.44
CA ALA A 128 -8.98 -12.90 4.91
C ALA A 128 -7.80 -13.44 5.75
N GLY A 129 -7.35 -12.68 6.76
CA GLY A 129 -6.19 -13.02 7.58
C GLY A 129 -4.87 -13.06 6.80
N ILE A 130 -4.81 -12.36 5.67
CA ILE A 130 -3.64 -12.30 4.80
C ILE A 130 -2.68 -11.22 5.31
N PRO A 131 -1.36 -11.48 5.33
CA PRO A 131 -0.38 -10.49 5.74
C PRO A 131 -0.40 -9.23 4.88
N VAL A 132 -0.21 -8.06 5.50
CA VAL A 132 -0.21 -6.76 4.82
C VAL A 132 1.09 -6.02 5.09
N LEU A 133 1.75 -5.57 4.04
CA LEU A 133 2.88 -4.64 4.11
C LEU A 133 2.43 -3.27 3.57
N THR A 134 2.61 -2.21 4.36
CA THR A 134 2.18 -0.86 3.95
C THR A 134 3.00 0.25 4.62
N SER A 135 2.66 1.50 4.30
CA SER A 135 3.07 2.70 5.04
C SER A 135 1.86 3.46 5.57
N VAL A 136 2.04 4.35 6.55
CA VAL A 136 0.97 5.20 7.08
C VAL A 136 1.44 6.64 7.08
N SER A 137 0.58 7.57 6.65
CA SER A 137 0.88 9.00 6.73
C SER A 137 1.23 9.41 8.16
N ALA A 138 2.28 10.22 8.34
CA ALA A 138 2.69 10.72 9.66
C ALA A 138 1.57 11.48 10.38
N THR A 139 0.68 12.13 9.64
CA THR A 139 -0.46 12.87 10.20
C THR A 139 -1.65 12.00 10.57
N LEU A 140 -1.69 10.73 10.14
CA LEU A 140 -2.86 9.86 10.29
C LEU A 140 -2.59 8.61 11.15
N GLN A 141 -1.60 8.69 12.03
CA GLN A 141 -1.26 7.63 12.98
C GLN A 141 -2.43 7.26 13.90
N GLU A 142 -3.22 8.25 14.31
CA GLU A 142 -4.36 8.03 15.20
C GLU A 142 -5.55 7.37 14.48
N PRO A 143 -6.01 7.87 13.31
CA PRO A 143 -6.95 7.12 12.46
C PRO A 143 -6.50 5.70 12.16
N TRP A 144 -5.22 5.50 11.83
CA TRP A 144 -4.65 4.17 11.59
C TRP A 144 -4.75 3.26 12.83
N ARG A 145 -4.39 3.76 14.02
CA ARG A 145 -4.52 2.99 15.26
C ARG A 145 -5.95 2.53 15.50
N ARG A 146 -6.94 3.41 15.28
CA ARG A 146 -8.37 3.04 15.42
C ARG A 146 -8.81 1.99 14.42
N PHE A 147 -8.21 1.98 13.23
CA PHE A 147 -8.53 1.06 12.16
C PHE A 147 -7.89 -0.33 12.35
N ALA A 148 -6.59 -0.39 12.64
CA ALA A 148 -5.81 -1.62 12.58
C ALA A 148 -5.28 -2.12 13.92
N ALA A 149 -5.41 -1.39 15.04
CA ALA A 149 -4.94 -1.92 16.32
C ALA A 149 -5.82 -3.09 16.81
N PRO A 150 -5.24 -4.12 17.46
CA PRO A 150 -3.82 -4.28 17.80
C PRO A 150 -3.04 -5.10 16.76
N LEU A 151 -3.46 -5.13 15.49
CA LEU A 151 -3.03 -6.12 14.48
C LEU A 151 -1.70 -5.80 13.79
N PHE A 152 -1.13 -4.59 14.00
CA PHE A 152 0.06 -4.14 13.30
C PHE A 152 1.31 -4.00 14.17
N ALA A 153 2.47 -4.06 13.53
CA ALA A 153 3.78 -3.66 14.07
C ALA A 153 4.38 -2.56 13.19
N ILE A 154 5.17 -1.68 13.80
CA ILE A 154 5.96 -0.68 13.08
C ILE A 154 7.30 -1.30 12.74
N VAL A 155 7.70 -1.20 11.47
CA VAL A 155 8.96 -1.72 10.94
C VAL A 155 9.77 -0.53 10.41
N PRO A 156 11.08 -0.43 10.70
CA PRO A 156 11.93 0.60 10.12
C PRO A 156 12.05 0.41 8.59
N PRO A 157 12.46 1.44 7.84
CA PRO A 157 12.52 1.40 6.38
C PRO A 157 13.81 0.71 5.90
N GLU A 158 13.99 -0.53 6.36
CA GLU A 158 15.16 -1.37 6.11
C GLU A 158 14.71 -2.69 5.51
N GLU A 159 15.25 -3.06 4.34
CA GLU A 159 14.92 -4.32 3.65
C GLU A 159 15.03 -5.53 4.57
N ALA A 160 16.13 -5.64 5.32
CA ALA A 160 16.36 -6.76 6.23
C ALA A 160 15.27 -6.91 7.30
N ARG A 161 14.66 -5.80 7.75
CA ARG A 161 13.63 -5.81 8.80
C ARG A 161 12.27 -6.21 8.22
N MET A 162 11.96 -5.77 7.01
CA MET A 162 10.78 -6.22 6.27
C MET A 162 10.89 -7.70 5.85
N GLU A 163 12.08 -8.16 5.44
CA GLU A 163 12.31 -9.57 5.16
C GLU A 163 12.19 -10.46 6.40
N LEU A 164 12.71 -10.01 7.53
CA LEU A 164 12.57 -10.74 8.79
C LEU A 164 11.09 -10.89 9.16
N TRP A 165 10.34 -9.79 9.13
CA TRP A 165 8.89 -9.83 9.35
C TRP A 165 8.20 -10.81 8.40
N TRP A 166 8.52 -10.77 7.11
CA TRP A 166 7.91 -11.66 6.13
C TRP A 166 8.22 -13.14 6.42
N LYS A 167 9.46 -13.47 6.77
CA LYS A 167 9.86 -14.82 7.18
C LYS A 167 9.09 -15.29 8.43
N GLU A 168 8.96 -14.43 9.44
CA GLU A 168 8.25 -14.75 10.68
C GLU A 168 6.75 -15.01 10.46
N VAL A 169 6.11 -14.25 9.57
CA VAL A 169 4.69 -14.42 9.27
C VAL A 169 4.43 -15.67 8.42
N ARG A 170 5.33 -16.02 7.49
CA ARG A 170 5.22 -17.25 6.66
C ARG A 170 5.47 -18.54 7.43
N ALA A 171 6.19 -18.48 8.54
CA ALA A 171 6.54 -19.66 9.32
C ALA A 171 5.39 -20.16 10.22
N ARG A 172 4.22 -19.52 10.17
CA ARG A 172 3.03 -19.83 10.97
C ARG A 172 1.87 -20.25 10.07
#